data_AF-A0A7J9P5P6-F1
#
_entry.id   AF-A0A7J9P5P6-F1
#
_cell.length_a   1.000
_cell.length_b   1.000
_cell.length_c   1.000
_cell.angle_alpha   90.00
_cell.angle_beta   90.00
_cell.angle_gamma   90.00
#
_symmetry.space_group_name_H-M   'P 1'
#
loop_
_entity.id
_entity.type
_entity.pdbx_description
1 polymer ?
#
loop_
_entity_poly.entity_id
_entity_poly.type
_entity_poly.pdbx_seq_one_letter_code
_entity_poly.pdbx_strand_id
1 'polypeptide(L)'
;MKITVLYSGNYGERVLNTILEKFAQNIVSIHEIPENLPEYIDDVSEYVPENLKESDLIISVGLFGDINLIVCDIVKKTNAKSIIIESHSPKQVTKGLKSEISNSLNGIKIVFPKPFCSLKPVDDKYIDEFAKYFGSPEIEIIGETIVKSVTVKRNAPCGSTKYVAENLTGYSLNEVEFESGNKLHNYPCLASMDVDNELGDTILHLAGYKIKEAVKKSLRFSNKILTVTADCKGFECGFKCYKICPVVKMGEKAVEIEKTHANINNLFCGCCMKCVDICPFNAIKVLNYKI
;
A
#
# COMPACT_ATOMS: atom_id res chain seq x y z
N MET A 1 13.68 -13.86 13.58
CA MET A 1 12.85 -14.04 12.37
C MET A 1 13.77 -14.38 11.22
N LYS A 2 13.47 -15.44 10.47
CA LYS A 2 14.14 -15.86 9.24
C LYS A 2 13.22 -15.54 8.05
N ILE A 3 13.76 -14.99 6.97
CA ILE A 3 12.98 -14.52 5.83
C ILE A 3 13.44 -15.21 4.54
N THR A 4 12.48 -15.68 3.75
CA THR A 4 12.70 -16.06 2.34
C THR A 4 12.12 -14.97 1.46
N VAL A 5 12.92 -14.45 0.53
CA VAL A 5 12.44 -13.46 -0.46
C VAL A 5 12.41 -14.10 -1.84
N LEU A 6 11.25 -14.05 -2.47
CA LEU A 6 11.05 -14.35 -3.89
C LEU A 6 10.87 -13.03 -4.60
N TYR A 7 11.70 -12.76 -5.61
CA TYR A 7 11.58 -11.54 -6.37
C TYR A 7 11.61 -11.84 -7.87
N SER A 8 10.99 -10.97 -8.64
CA SER A 8 11.14 -10.96 -10.09
C SER A 8 11.32 -9.53 -10.57
N GLY A 9 12.24 -9.35 -11.49
CA GLY A 9 12.36 -8.12 -12.24
C GLY A 9 12.93 -6.91 -11.52
N ASN A 10 12.96 -5.80 -12.26
CA ASN A 10 13.46 -4.51 -11.77
C ASN A 10 12.68 -3.99 -10.56
N TYR A 11 11.38 -4.29 -10.49
CA TYR A 11 10.57 -3.93 -9.31
C TYR A 11 11.00 -4.75 -8.09
N GLY A 12 11.06 -6.07 -8.24
CA GLY A 12 11.41 -6.99 -7.16
C GLY A 12 12.82 -6.72 -6.63
N GLU A 13 13.78 -6.49 -7.52
CA GLU A 13 15.16 -6.13 -7.17
C GLU A 13 15.22 -4.85 -6.33
N ARG A 14 14.47 -3.81 -6.73
CA ARG A 14 14.43 -2.55 -5.97
C ARG A 14 13.86 -2.73 -4.57
N VAL A 15 12.80 -3.52 -4.46
CA VAL A 15 12.18 -3.83 -3.17
C VAL A 15 13.14 -4.65 -2.30
N LEU A 16 13.81 -5.66 -2.87
CA LEU A 16 14.83 -6.46 -2.18
C LEU A 16 15.95 -5.56 -1.64
N ASN A 17 16.52 -4.68 -2.48
CA ASN A 17 17.58 -3.76 -2.09
C ASN A 17 17.17 -2.85 -0.91
N THR A 18 15.91 -2.40 -0.91
CA THR A 18 15.38 -1.59 0.18
C THR A 18 15.19 -2.41 1.46
N ILE A 19 14.63 -3.63 1.36
CA ILE A 19 14.40 -4.51 2.51
C ILE A 19 15.71 -4.93 3.18
N LEU A 20 16.77 -5.14 2.39
CA LEU A 20 18.11 -5.47 2.87
C LEU A 20 18.67 -4.41 3.84
N GLU A 21 18.29 -3.13 3.71
CA GLU A 21 18.73 -2.06 4.63
C GLU A 21 18.37 -2.35 6.11
N LYS A 22 17.34 -3.16 6.38
CA LYS A 22 16.91 -3.53 7.75
C LYS A 22 16.96 -5.02 8.04
N PHE A 23 16.73 -5.87 7.03
CA PHE A 23 16.55 -7.31 7.24
C PHE A 23 17.67 -8.17 6.65
N ALA A 24 18.82 -7.59 6.24
CA ALA A 24 19.94 -8.38 5.70
C ALA A 24 20.35 -9.56 6.58
N GLN A 25 20.39 -9.39 7.91
CA GLN A 25 20.75 -10.48 8.84
C GLN A 25 19.62 -11.51 9.04
N ASN A 26 18.39 -11.18 8.65
CA ASN A 26 17.22 -12.05 8.79
C ASN A 26 16.94 -12.87 7.52
N ILE A 27 17.41 -12.42 6.36
CA ILE A 27 17.17 -13.10 5.09
C ILE A 27 18.07 -14.33 4.98
N VAL A 28 17.45 -15.50 4.89
CA VAL A 28 18.15 -16.80 4.82
C VAL A 28 18.20 -17.38 3.41
N SER A 29 17.27 -16.95 2.55
CA SER A 29 17.09 -17.38 1.17
C SER A 29 16.59 -16.21 0.32
N ILE A 30 17.22 -16.01 -0.84
CA ILE A 30 16.82 -15.05 -1.88
C ILE A 30 16.74 -15.84 -3.18
N HIS A 31 15.61 -15.77 -3.87
CA HIS A 31 15.42 -16.44 -5.14
C HIS A 31 14.79 -15.51 -6.16
N GLU A 32 15.46 -15.38 -7.29
CA GLU A 32 14.91 -14.71 -8.46
C GLU A 32 14.02 -15.69 -9.23
N ILE A 33 12.82 -15.24 -9.56
CA ILE A 33 11.86 -15.96 -10.38
C ILE A 33 11.85 -15.31 -11.77
N PRO A 34 11.91 -16.08 -12.87
CA PRO A 34 11.92 -15.52 -14.22
C PRO A 34 10.73 -14.59 -14.51
N GLU A 35 10.95 -13.45 -15.18
CA GLU A 35 9.88 -12.51 -15.56
C GLU A 35 9.05 -13.00 -16.76
N ASN A 36 9.69 -13.68 -17.72
CA ASN A 36 9.08 -14.04 -19.01
C ASN A 36 8.32 -15.37 -18.94
N LEU A 37 7.45 -15.50 -17.94
CA LEU A 37 6.59 -16.67 -17.77
C LEU A 37 5.20 -16.41 -18.36
N PRO A 38 4.53 -17.45 -18.88
CA PRO A 38 3.14 -17.34 -19.28
C PRO A 38 2.26 -17.02 -18.06
N GLU A 39 1.14 -16.34 -18.30
CA GLU A 39 0.19 -16.00 -17.22
C GLU A 39 -0.43 -17.25 -16.59
N TYR A 40 -0.61 -18.30 -17.39
CA TYR A 40 -1.09 -19.62 -16.99
C TYR A 40 0.06 -20.63 -17.03
N ILE A 41 0.27 -21.35 -15.93
CA ILE A 41 1.35 -22.33 -15.76
C ILE A 41 0.72 -23.64 -15.27
N ASP A 42 0.90 -24.73 -16.03
CA ASP A 42 0.34 -26.04 -15.69
C ASP A 42 0.94 -26.61 -14.39
N ASP A 43 2.26 -26.49 -14.21
CA ASP A 43 2.97 -26.94 -13.00
C ASP A 43 3.97 -25.88 -12.52
N VAL A 44 3.61 -25.17 -11.46
CA VAL A 44 4.49 -24.17 -10.84
C VAL A 44 5.63 -24.79 -10.01
N SER A 45 5.56 -26.10 -9.74
CA SER A 45 6.55 -26.79 -8.90
C SER A 45 7.94 -26.86 -9.55
N GLU A 46 8.00 -26.79 -10.88
CA GLU A 46 9.24 -26.70 -11.66
C GLU A 46 10.08 -25.46 -11.34
N TYR A 47 9.42 -24.40 -10.85
CA TYR A 47 10.07 -23.14 -10.51
C TYR A 47 10.49 -23.09 -9.04
N VAL A 48 10.13 -24.08 -8.22
CA VAL A 48 10.46 -24.13 -6.79
C VAL A 48 11.97 -24.26 -6.60
N PRO A 49 12.62 -23.30 -5.90
CA PRO A 49 14.06 -23.39 -5.69
C PRO A 49 14.45 -24.65 -4.91
N GLU A 50 15.58 -25.27 -5.30
CA GLU A 50 16.05 -26.50 -4.66
C GLU A 50 16.58 -26.27 -3.24
N ASN A 51 17.32 -25.17 -3.02
CA ASN A 51 18.05 -24.89 -1.79
C ASN A 51 17.30 -23.96 -0.82
N LEU A 52 16.07 -24.34 -0.47
CA LEU A 52 15.26 -23.59 0.49
C LEU A 52 15.66 -23.92 1.93
N LYS A 53 15.92 -22.86 2.72
CA LYS A 53 16.16 -22.99 4.17
C LYS A 53 14.87 -22.75 4.93
N GLU A 54 14.79 -23.28 6.14
CA GLU A 54 13.67 -22.96 7.05
C GLU A 54 13.56 -21.44 7.27
N SER A 55 12.34 -20.92 7.14
CA SER A 55 12.05 -19.51 7.34
C SER A 55 10.73 -19.31 8.07
N ASP A 56 10.55 -18.14 8.66
CA ASP A 56 9.32 -17.75 9.37
C ASP A 56 8.36 -16.98 8.44
N LEU A 57 8.93 -16.15 7.56
CA LEU A 57 8.23 -15.21 6.68
C LEU A 57 8.68 -15.40 5.23
N ILE A 58 7.71 -15.52 4.32
CA ILE A 58 7.95 -15.45 2.87
C ILE A 58 7.49 -14.08 2.36
N ILE A 59 8.33 -13.42 1.57
CA ILE A 59 8.00 -12.16 0.89
C ILE A 59 8.10 -12.40 -0.61
N SER A 60 6.98 -12.29 -1.32
CA SER A 60 6.88 -12.44 -2.78
C SER A 60 6.64 -11.06 -3.42
N VAL A 61 7.55 -10.65 -4.30
CA VAL A 61 7.55 -9.31 -4.91
C VAL A 61 7.79 -9.38 -6.42
N GLY A 62 6.95 -8.68 -7.19
CA GLY A 62 7.12 -8.60 -8.64
C GLY A 62 6.68 -9.82 -9.46
N LEU A 63 6.13 -10.87 -8.84
CA LEU A 63 5.63 -12.05 -9.55
C LEU A 63 4.25 -11.77 -10.19
N PHE A 64 4.07 -12.10 -11.48
CA PHE A 64 2.83 -11.89 -12.24
C PHE A 64 2.15 -13.21 -12.64
N GLY A 65 0.84 -13.32 -12.38
CA GLY A 65 0.05 -14.49 -12.79
C GLY A 65 0.27 -15.72 -11.92
N ASP A 66 0.03 -16.89 -12.48
CA ASP A 66 -0.05 -18.18 -11.76
C ASP A 66 1.25 -18.56 -11.06
N ILE A 67 2.40 -18.01 -11.46
CA ILE A 67 3.67 -18.24 -10.77
C ILE A 67 3.62 -17.88 -9.28
N ASN A 68 2.70 -17.01 -8.84
CA ASN A 68 2.51 -16.74 -7.41
C ASN A 68 2.05 -17.98 -6.62
N LEU A 69 1.49 -19.01 -7.25
CA LEU A 69 1.13 -20.29 -6.59
C LEU A 69 2.35 -21.04 -6.05
N ILE A 70 3.55 -20.76 -6.56
CA ILE A 70 4.83 -21.33 -6.09
C ILE A 70 5.01 -21.20 -4.56
N VAL A 71 4.44 -20.15 -3.96
CA VAL A 71 4.48 -19.92 -2.51
C VAL A 71 3.87 -21.09 -1.75
N CYS A 72 2.89 -21.79 -2.32
CA CYS A 72 2.22 -22.92 -1.68
C CYS A 72 3.19 -24.10 -1.44
N ASP A 73 4.10 -24.35 -2.37
CA ASP A 73 5.10 -25.41 -2.23
C ASP A 73 6.31 -24.95 -1.40
N ILE A 74 6.68 -23.69 -1.53
CA ILE A 74 7.77 -23.11 -0.72
C ILE A 74 7.41 -23.13 0.77
N VAL A 75 6.16 -22.87 1.15
CA VAL A 75 5.71 -22.98 2.55
C VAL A 75 5.94 -24.39 3.10
N LYS A 76 5.61 -25.44 2.32
CA LYS A 76 5.80 -26.84 2.74
C LYS A 76 7.27 -27.17 3.00
N LYS A 77 8.19 -26.59 2.20
CA LYS A 77 9.63 -26.82 2.32
C LYS A 77 10.30 -25.96 3.40
N THR A 78 9.77 -24.77 3.67
CA THR A 78 10.39 -23.78 4.58
C THR A 78 9.78 -23.77 5.98
N ASN A 79 8.60 -24.37 6.17
CA ASN A 79 7.79 -24.30 7.39
C ASN A 79 7.34 -22.89 7.78
N ALA A 80 7.37 -21.93 6.84
CA ALA A 80 6.96 -20.55 7.04
C ALA A 80 5.55 -20.43 7.62
N LYS A 81 5.36 -19.44 8.49
CA LYS A 81 4.09 -19.18 9.21
C LYS A 81 3.33 -17.98 8.68
N SER A 82 4.04 -17.10 7.97
CA SER A 82 3.49 -15.88 7.43
C SER A 82 3.97 -15.61 6.01
N ILE A 83 3.13 -14.98 5.19
CA ILE A 83 3.42 -14.65 3.79
C ILE A 83 2.94 -13.24 3.48
N ILE A 84 3.78 -12.48 2.80
CA ILE A 84 3.43 -11.20 2.18
C ILE A 84 3.54 -11.39 0.65
N ILE A 85 2.44 -11.17 -0.06
CA ILE A 85 2.41 -11.19 -1.53
C ILE A 85 1.91 -9.82 -1.97
N GLU A 86 2.82 -8.96 -2.41
CA GLU A 86 2.44 -7.61 -2.82
C GLU A 86 1.77 -7.58 -4.18
N SER A 87 1.07 -6.48 -4.48
CA SER A 87 0.60 -6.17 -5.82
C SER A 87 0.80 -4.70 -6.15
N HIS A 88 1.50 -4.42 -7.24
CA HIS A 88 1.69 -3.09 -7.81
C HIS A 88 0.94 -2.90 -9.15
N SER A 89 0.30 -3.95 -9.68
CA SER A 89 -0.56 -3.90 -10.87
C SER A 89 -1.87 -4.69 -10.65
N PRO A 90 -3.03 -4.22 -11.18
CA PRO A 90 -4.30 -4.94 -11.08
C PRO A 90 -4.25 -6.37 -11.66
N LYS A 91 -3.34 -6.61 -12.62
CA LYS A 91 -3.17 -7.90 -13.30
C LYS A 91 -2.20 -8.85 -12.57
N GLN A 92 -1.46 -8.36 -11.58
CA GLN A 92 -0.38 -9.13 -10.96
C GLN A 92 -0.90 -10.31 -10.13
N VAL A 93 -1.85 -10.04 -9.23
CA VAL A 93 -2.45 -11.05 -8.35
C VAL A 93 -3.96 -10.86 -8.32
N THR A 94 -4.68 -11.64 -9.13
CA THR A 94 -6.13 -11.54 -9.26
C THR A 94 -6.85 -12.01 -7.99
N LYS A 95 -8.12 -11.63 -7.82
CA LYS A 95 -8.94 -12.08 -6.69
C LYS A 95 -9.08 -13.62 -6.63
N GLY A 96 -9.19 -14.26 -7.79
CA GLY A 96 -9.24 -15.73 -7.89
C GLY A 96 -7.96 -16.35 -7.33
N LEU A 97 -6.81 -15.87 -7.80
CA LEU A 97 -5.50 -16.33 -7.36
C LEU A 97 -5.25 -16.10 -5.86
N LYS A 98 -5.65 -14.94 -5.31
CA LYS A 98 -5.61 -14.70 -3.85
C LYS A 98 -6.41 -15.73 -3.07
N SER A 99 -7.60 -16.07 -3.58
CA SER A 99 -8.50 -17.03 -2.93
C SER A 99 -7.92 -18.43 -2.99
N GLU A 100 -7.35 -18.81 -4.13
CA GLU A 100 -6.68 -20.11 -4.33
C GLU A 100 -5.47 -20.31 -3.41
N ILE A 101 -4.58 -19.32 -3.34
CA ILE A 101 -3.43 -19.34 -2.42
C ILE A 101 -3.90 -19.45 -0.97
N SER A 102 -4.90 -18.65 -0.58
CA SER A 102 -5.42 -18.66 0.79
C SER A 102 -6.07 -19.99 1.16
N ASN A 103 -6.83 -20.59 0.26
CA ASN A 103 -7.49 -21.89 0.48
C ASN A 103 -6.49 -23.05 0.55
N SER A 104 -5.38 -22.95 -0.19
CA SER A 104 -4.33 -23.97 -0.21
C SER A 104 -3.46 -23.98 1.06
N LEU A 105 -3.45 -22.89 1.81
CA LEU A 105 -2.54 -22.65 2.94
C LEU A 105 -3.28 -22.39 4.25
N ASN A 106 -4.10 -23.36 4.67
CA ASN A 106 -4.83 -23.28 5.94
C ASN A 106 -3.89 -23.15 7.14
N GLY A 107 -4.16 -22.18 8.02
CA GLY A 107 -3.39 -21.95 9.24
C GLY A 107 -2.13 -21.09 9.06
N ILE A 108 -1.87 -20.57 7.86
CA ILE A 108 -0.79 -19.63 7.56
C ILE A 108 -1.37 -18.22 7.45
N LYS A 109 -0.70 -17.22 8.05
CA LYS A 109 -1.12 -15.82 7.90
C LYS A 109 -0.65 -15.28 6.56
N ILE A 110 -1.58 -14.84 5.71
CA ILE A 110 -1.25 -14.30 4.39
C ILE A 110 -1.84 -12.90 4.25
N VAL A 111 -1.05 -11.97 3.71
CA VAL A 111 -1.50 -10.62 3.37
C VAL A 111 -1.17 -10.27 1.93
N PHE A 112 -2.09 -9.53 1.30
CA PHE A 112 -1.99 -9.10 -0.09
C PHE A 112 -2.00 -7.56 -0.21
N PRO A 113 -0.98 -6.85 0.30
CA PRO A 113 -0.97 -5.39 0.26
C PRO A 113 -0.97 -4.87 -1.18
N LYS A 114 -1.91 -3.98 -1.49
CA LYS A 114 -2.09 -3.37 -2.82
C LYS A 114 -2.40 -1.87 -2.71
N PRO A 115 -1.43 -0.97 -3.01
CA PRO A 115 -0.01 -1.22 -3.30
C PRO A 115 0.75 -1.81 -2.11
N PHE A 116 2.00 -2.24 -2.29
CA PHE A 116 2.82 -2.73 -1.17
C PHE A 116 2.96 -1.69 -0.02
N CYS A 117 3.04 -0.39 -0.35
CA CYS A 117 3.02 0.70 0.64
C CYS A 117 1.64 0.94 1.30
N SER A 118 0.69 0.00 1.19
CA SER A 118 -0.53 -0.04 2.00
C SER A 118 -0.44 -1.01 3.18
N LEU A 119 0.63 -1.83 3.25
CA LEU A 119 0.81 -2.81 4.32
C LEU A 119 0.80 -2.13 5.70
N LYS A 120 0.07 -2.74 6.64
CA LYS A 120 -0.02 -2.33 8.03
C LYS A 120 0.18 -3.55 8.93
N PRO A 121 0.38 -3.33 10.25
CA PRO A 121 0.27 -4.40 11.23
C PRO A 121 -1.10 -5.11 11.13
N VAL A 122 -1.09 -6.43 11.27
CA VAL A 122 -2.23 -7.34 11.12
C VAL A 122 -2.35 -8.35 12.27
N ASP A 123 -1.72 -8.04 13.40
CA ASP A 123 -1.64 -8.88 14.60
C ASP A 123 -0.96 -10.22 14.33
N ASP A 124 0.08 -10.20 13.48
CA ASP A 124 0.94 -11.33 13.19
C ASP A 124 2.39 -11.00 13.53
N LYS A 125 3.02 -11.83 14.35
CA LYS A 125 4.37 -11.57 14.87
C LYS A 125 5.39 -11.22 13.79
N TYR A 126 5.35 -11.90 12.65
CA TYR A 126 6.37 -11.77 11.61
C TYR A 126 6.06 -10.65 10.63
N ILE A 127 4.81 -10.54 10.19
CA ILE A 127 4.36 -9.44 9.33
C ILE A 127 4.45 -8.11 10.08
N ASP A 128 4.11 -8.07 11.36
CA ASP A 128 4.17 -6.84 12.16
C ASP A 128 5.61 -6.41 12.43
N GLU A 129 6.54 -7.35 12.61
CA GLU A 129 7.98 -7.03 12.70
C GLU A 129 8.49 -6.41 11.40
N PHE A 130 8.07 -6.94 10.24
CA PHE A 130 8.35 -6.32 8.94
C PHE A 130 7.69 -4.93 8.82
N ALA A 131 6.41 -4.83 9.21
CA ALA A 131 5.58 -3.63 9.11
C ALA A 131 5.95 -2.52 10.10
N LYS A 132 6.92 -2.74 11.00
CA LYS A 132 7.59 -1.66 11.76
C LYS A 132 8.45 -0.78 10.87
N TYR A 133 9.13 -1.38 9.89
CA TYR A 133 10.12 -0.68 9.06
C TYR A 133 9.64 -0.43 7.63
N PHE A 134 8.80 -1.32 7.08
CA PHE A 134 8.33 -1.24 5.70
C PHE A 134 6.81 -1.40 5.58
N GLY A 135 6.15 -0.50 4.84
CA GLY A 135 4.70 -0.57 4.61
C GLY A 135 4.09 0.81 4.38
N SER A 136 2.95 1.07 5.03
CA SER A 136 2.26 2.35 5.01
C SER A 136 3.18 3.46 5.52
N PRO A 137 3.49 4.51 4.75
CA PRO A 137 4.48 5.52 5.14
C PRO A 137 4.21 6.11 6.52
N GLU A 138 5.28 6.30 7.31
CA GLU A 138 5.24 7.04 8.57
C GLU A 138 6.45 7.96 8.63
N ILE A 139 6.18 9.27 8.77
CA ILE A 139 7.19 10.32 8.74
C ILE A 139 6.93 11.32 9.86
N GLU A 140 7.99 12.00 10.28
CA GLU A 140 7.96 13.12 11.21
C GLU A 140 8.54 14.34 10.49
N ILE A 141 7.79 15.44 10.45
CA ILE A 141 8.16 16.68 9.77
C ILE A 141 8.45 17.72 10.85
N ILE A 142 9.63 18.32 10.80
CA ILE A 142 10.04 19.39 11.71
C ILE A 142 10.06 20.70 10.93
N GLY A 143 9.35 21.71 11.42
CA GLY A 143 9.23 23.02 10.77
C GLY A 143 8.15 23.88 11.42
N GLU A 144 8.19 25.19 11.18
CA GLU A 144 7.16 26.15 11.66
C GLU A 144 6.36 26.72 10.50
N THR A 145 7.05 27.30 9.52
CA THR A 145 6.45 27.76 8.25
C THR A 145 6.97 26.96 7.06
N ILE A 146 8.21 26.49 7.17
CA ILE A 146 8.97 25.76 6.16
C ILE A 146 9.47 24.46 6.78
N VAL A 147 9.49 23.39 5.98
CA VAL A 147 10.09 22.11 6.35
C VAL A 147 11.59 22.27 6.56
N LYS A 148 12.05 22.09 7.81
CA LYS A 148 13.48 22.05 8.18
C LYS A 148 14.07 20.65 7.99
N SER A 149 13.32 19.62 8.32
CA SER A 149 13.72 18.22 8.10
C SER A 149 12.53 17.27 8.10
N VAL A 150 12.72 16.10 7.48
CA VAL A 150 11.76 15.00 7.48
C VAL A 150 12.47 13.72 7.89
N THR A 151 11.99 13.06 8.95
CA THR A 151 12.50 11.77 9.42
C THR A 151 11.54 10.65 9.02
N VAL A 152 12.04 9.60 8.38
CA VAL A 152 11.24 8.42 8.03
C VAL A 152 11.27 7.42 9.18
N LYS A 153 10.11 7.13 9.77
CA LYS A 153 9.93 6.07 10.77
C LYS A 153 9.61 4.73 10.12
N ARG A 154 8.80 4.75 9.05
CA ARG A 154 8.46 3.59 8.23
C ARG A 154 8.49 3.95 6.75
N ASN A 155 9.30 3.22 5.99
CA ASN A 155 9.50 3.44 4.57
C ASN A 155 8.49 2.63 3.74
N ALA A 156 8.19 3.07 2.52
CA ALA A 156 7.58 2.17 1.54
C ALA A 156 8.58 1.05 1.20
N PRO A 157 8.12 -0.20 0.96
CA PRO A 157 9.03 -1.30 0.63
C PRO A 157 9.88 -1.08 -0.63
N CYS A 158 9.44 -0.25 -1.57
CA CYS A 158 10.23 0.13 -2.75
C CYS A 158 11.21 1.28 -2.51
N GLY A 159 11.15 1.94 -1.34
CA GLY A 159 12.00 3.08 -1.00
C GLY A 159 11.39 4.46 -1.30
N SER A 160 10.18 4.53 -1.85
CA SER A 160 9.59 5.80 -2.30
C SER A 160 9.36 6.81 -1.17
N THR A 161 9.06 6.37 0.07
CA THR A 161 8.89 7.30 1.20
C THR A 161 10.17 8.03 1.55
N LYS A 162 11.30 7.31 1.58
CA LYS A 162 12.64 7.90 1.80
C LYS A 162 12.97 8.92 0.73
N TYR A 163 12.77 8.57 -0.54
CA TYR A 163 12.95 9.52 -1.65
C TYR A 163 12.10 10.77 -1.48
N VAL A 164 10.80 10.62 -1.18
CA VAL A 164 9.93 11.79 -0.97
C VAL A 164 10.43 12.63 0.19
N ALA A 165 10.70 12.03 1.35
CA ALA A 165 11.16 12.74 2.55
C ALA A 165 12.43 13.58 2.30
N GLU A 166 13.41 13.02 1.60
CA GLU A 166 14.67 13.72 1.23
C GLU A 166 14.43 14.93 0.32
N ASN A 167 13.31 14.98 -0.38
CA ASN A 167 12.96 16.02 -1.35
C ASN A 167 11.88 17.00 -0.84
N LEU A 168 11.54 16.98 0.45
CA LEU A 168 10.53 17.89 1.04
C LEU A 168 11.12 19.06 1.83
N THR A 169 12.41 19.04 2.18
CA THR A 169 13.07 20.14 2.87
C THR A 169 13.01 21.43 2.04
N GLY A 170 12.69 22.56 2.69
CA GLY A 170 12.61 23.87 2.04
C GLY A 170 11.23 24.25 1.50
N TYR A 171 10.28 23.33 1.42
CA TYR A 171 8.89 23.65 1.06
C TYR A 171 8.13 24.31 2.21
N SER A 172 7.16 25.15 1.88
CA SER A 172 6.18 25.63 2.86
C SER A 172 5.35 24.47 3.42
N LEU A 173 5.00 24.52 4.71
CA LEU A 173 4.07 23.55 5.30
C LEU A 173 2.69 23.54 4.62
N ASN A 174 2.34 24.59 3.88
CA ASN A 174 1.10 24.64 3.07
C ASN A 174 1.19 23.91 1.74
N GLU A 175 2.38 23.60 1.28
CA GLU A 175 2.61 23.01 -0.05
C GLU A 175 3.04 21.55 0.07
N VAL A 176 3.62 21.17 1.21
CA VAL A 176 4.22 19.86 1.46
C VAL A 176 3.25 18.69 1.23
N GLU A 177 1.94 18.84 1.51
CA GLU A 177 0.95 17.79 1.17
C GLU A 177 0.90 17.57 -0.36
N PHE A 178 0.75 18.65 -1.13
CA PHE A 178 0.69 18.59 -2.59
C PHE A 178 2.02 18.09 -3.17
N GLU A 179 3.13 18.66 -2.70
CA GLU A 179 4.47 18.37 -3.17
C GLU A 179 4.90 16.94 -2.85
N SER A 180 4.47 16.36 -1.72
CA SER A 180 4.72 14.94 -1.44
C SER A 180 4.13 14.01 -2.50
N GLY A 181 2.96 14.36 -3.05
CA GLY A 181 2.38 13.66 -4.19
C GLY A 181 3.22 13.84 -5.45
N ASN A 182 3.63 15.08 -5.76
CA ASN A 182 4.48 15.38 -6.92
C ASN A 182 5.82 14.63 -6.87
N LYS A 183 6.48 14.60 -5.71
CA LYS A 183 7.72 13.85 -5.53
C LYS A 183 7.50 12.35 -5.71
N LEU A 184 6.36 11.80 -5.28
CA LEU A 184 6.06 10.39 -5.57
C LEU A 184 5.89 10.13 -7.07
N HIS A 185 5.27 11.05 -7.82
CA HIS A 185 5.17 10.93 -9.29
C HIS A 185 6.54 11.04 -9.98
N ASN A 186 7.48 11.80 -9.42
CA ASN A 186 8.86 11.91 -9.94
C ASN A 186 9.74 10.71 -9.56
N TYR A 187 9.41 10.02 -8.47
CA TYR A 187 10.04 8.74 -8.14
C TYR A 187 9.67 7.71 -9.22
N PRO A 188 10.61 6.84 -9.68
CA PRO A 188 10.35 5.88 -10.75
C PRO A 188 9.45 4.71 -10.29
N CYS A 189 8.28 5.02 -9.73
CA CYS A 189 7.32 4.06 -9.21
C CYS A 189 6.82 3.17 -10.34
N LEU A 190 6.80 1.86 -10.10
CA LEU A 190 6.25 0.88 -11.04
C LEU A 190 4.79 0.53 -10.72
N ALA A 191 4.16 1.23 -9.78
CA ALA A 191 2.74 1.08 -9.52
C ALA A 191 1.93 1.46 -10.76
N SER A 192 1.00 0.60 -11.15
CA SER A 192 0.24 0.75 -12.40
C SER A 192 -0.67 1.98 -12.40
N MET A 193 -0.77 2.60 -13.57
CA MET A 193 -1.75 3.63 -13.91
C MET A 193 -3.08 3.05 -14.43
N ASP A 194 -3.17 1.73 -14.59
CA ASP A 194 -4.44 1.08 -14.89
C ASP A 194 -5.38 1.20 -13.69
N VAL A 195 -6.67 1.41 -13.97
CA VAL A 195 -7.69 1.45 -12.93
C VAL A 195 -7.86 0.05 -12.34
N ASP A 196 -7.70 -0.05 -11.03
CA ASP A 196 -8.00 -1.26 -10.29
C ASP A 196 -9.50 -1.32 -9.99
N ASN A 197 -10.20 -2.33 -10.50
CA ASN A 197 -11.64 -2.44 -10.31
C ASN A 197 -12.04 -2.73 -8.85
N GLU A 198 -11.18 -3.39 -8.07
CA GLU A 198 -11.45 -3.64 -6.64
C GLU A 198 -11.42 -2.31 -5.88
N LEU A 199 -10.39 -1.48 -6.13
CA LEU A 199 -10.15 -0.24 -5.39
C LEU A 199 -10.83 0.99 -6.00
N GLY A 200 -11.19 0.99 -7.28
CA GLY A 200 -11.87 2.10 -7.96
C GLY A 200 -10.97 3.29 -8.32
N ASP A 201 -9.65 3.09 -8.30
CA ASP A 201 -8.63 4.07 -8.71
C ASP A 201 -7.36 3.34 -9.19
N THR A 202 -6.37 4.10 -9.67
CA THR A 202 -5.08 3.54 -10.08
C THR A 202 -4.20 3.24 -8.87
N ILE A 203 -3.38 2.20 -8.93
CA ILE A 203 -2.51 1.81 -7.80
C ILE A 203 -1.49 2.91 -7.48
N LEU A 204 -1.02 3.66 -8.50
CA LEU A 204 -0.15 4.82 -8.29
C LEU A 204 -0.85 5.93 -7.49
N HIS A 205 -2.10 6.26 -7.79
CA HIS A 205 -2.85 7.25 -7.00
C HIS A 205 -2.99 6.83 -5.54
N LEU A 206 -3.24 5.55 -5.28
CA LEU A 206 -3.33 5.02 -3.92
C LEU A 206 -2.01 5.15 -3.16
N ALA A 207 -0.88 4.89 -3.83
CA ALA A 207 0.44 5.15 -3.26
C ALA A 207 0.61 6.65 -2.95
N GLY A 208 0.12 7.54 -3.83
CA GLY A 208 0.06 8.99 -3.61
C GLY A 208 -0.76 9.39 -2.39
N TYR A 209 -1.91 8.75 -2.19
CA TYR A 209 -2.72 8.99 -1.00
C TYR A 209 -2.02 8.54 0.27
N LYS A 210 -1.26 7.44 0.22
CA LYS A 210 -0.52 6.92 1.37
C LYS A 210 0.60 7.84 1.84
N ILE A 211 1.35 8.47 0.93
CA ILE A 211 2.38 9.44 1.33
C ILE A 211 1.75 10.76 1.82
N LYS A 212 0.68 11.24 1.17
CA LYS A 212 -0.08 12.40 1.64
C LYS A 212 -0.69 12.17 3.01
N GLU A 213 -1.22 10.98 3.27
CA GLU A 213 -1.72 10.56 4.59
C GLU A 213 -0.62 10.70 5.65
N ALA A 214 0.60 10.25 5.38
CA ALA A 214 1.71 10.38 6.32
C ALA A 214 2.09 11.84 6.60
N VAL A 215 2.11 12.70 5.57
CA VAL A 215 2.31 14.14 5.73
C VAL A 215 1.20 14.76 6.58
N LYS A 216 -0.07 14.49 6.27
CA LYS A 216 -1.21 15.03 7.01
C LYS A 216 -1.23 14.60 8.46
N LYS A 217 -0.86 13.34 8.76
CA LYS A 217 -0.74 12.84 10.12
C LYS A 217 0.38 13.54 10.89
N SER A 218 1.53 13.72 10.26
CA SER A 218 2.69 14.41 10.83
C SER A 218 2.37 15.86 11.20
N LEU A 219 1.67 16.58 10.30
CA LEU A 219 1.29 17.99 10.50
C LEU A 219 -0.03 18.17 11.26
N ARG A 220 -0.81 17.10 11.43
CA ARG A 220 -2.20 17.12 11.93
C ARG A 220 -3.10 18.11 11.16
N PHE A 221 -2.83 18.28 9.87
CA PHE A 221 -3.45 19.29 9.02
C PHE A 221 -3.56 18.78 7.57
N SER A 222 -4.49 19.35 6.81
CA SER A 222 -4.59 19.16 5.36
C SER A 222 -5.04 20.46 4.68
N ASN A 223 -4.39 20.80 3.57
CA ASN A 223 -4.65 22.06 2.84
C ASN A 223 -5.97 22.03 2.07
N LYS A 224 -6.43 20.85 1.67
CA LYS A 224 -7.65 20.69 0.88
C LYS A 224 -8.54 19.67 1.57
N ILE A 225 -9.54 20.16 2.26
CA ILE A 225 -10.47 19.32 3.01
C ILE A 225 -11.82 19.22 2.31
N LEU A 226 -12.49 18.10 2.56
CA LEU A 226 -13.88 17.92 2.24
C LEU A 226 -14.71 18.04 3.52
N THR A 227 -15.77 18.83 3.46
CA THR A 227 -16.74 18.96 4.54
C THR A 227 -18.10 18.44 4.08
N VAL A 228 -18.83 17.84 5.01
CA VAL A 228 -20.20 17.38 4.77
C VAL A 228 -21.17 18.36 5.42
N THR A 229 -22.10 18.89 4.64
CA THR A 229 -23.10 19.87 5.10
C THR A 229 -24.30 19.17 5.74
N ALA A 230 -25.17 19.95 6.37
CA ALA A 230 -26.45 19.49 6.91
C ALA A 230 -27.40 18.91 5.84
N ASP A 231 -27.12 19.12 4.55
CA ASP A 231 -27.91 18.57 3.44
C ASP A 231 -27.67 17.06 3.22
N CYS A 232 -26.72 16.47 3.96
CA CYS A 232 -26.36 15.08 3.78
C CYS A 232 -27.47 14.12 4.24
N LYS A 233 -28.17 13.54 3.27
CA LYS A 233 -29.15 12.47 3.49
C LYS A 233 -28.51 11.11 3.20
N GLY A 234 -27.49 10.77 3.97
CA GLY A 234 -26.65 9.57 3.77
C GLY A 234 -27.46 8.28 3.66
N PHE A 235 -28.46 8.10 4.52
CA PHE A 235 -29.38 6.96 4.50
C PHE A 235 -30.17 6.87 3.18
N GLU A 236 -30.69 7.99 2.67
CA GLU A 236 -31.48 8.03 1.43
C GLU A 236 -30.64 7.63 0.19
N CYS A 237 -29.36 8.03 0.13
CA CYS A 237 -28.48 7.61 -0.98
C CYS A 237 -27.76 6.28 -0.74
N GLY A 238 -27.93 5.66 0.43
CA GLY A 238 -27.19 4.47 0.83
C GLY A 238 -25.68 4.68 0.88
N PHE A 239 -25.23 5.87 1.30
CA PHE A 239 -23.82 6.23 1.50
C PHE A 239 -22.92 6.00 0.27
N LYS A 240 -23.33 6.51 -0.90
CA LYS A 240 -22.54 6.39 -2.15
C LYS A 240 -21.09 6.86 -2.00
N CYS A 241 -20.85 7.93 -1.23
CA CYS A 241 -19.52 8.45 -0.93
C CYS A 241 -18.60 7.41 -0.27
N TYR A 242 -19.12 6.62 0.68
CA TYR A 242 -18.39 5.54 1.33
C TYR A 242 -18.08 4.42 0.34
N LYS A 243 -19.08 3.98 -0.42
CA LYS A 243 -18.96 2.85 -1.36
C LYS A 243 -18.00 3.12 -2.52
N ILE A 244 -17.92 4.35 -3.00
CA ILE A 244 -17.03 4.73 -4.12
C ILE A 244 -15.61 5.08 -3.66
N CYS A 245 -15.40 5.35 -2.38
CA CYS A 245 -14.12 5.88 -1.90
C CYS A 245 -13.00 4.84 -2.02
N PRO A 246 -11.96 5.09 -2.81
CA PRO A 246 -10.86 4.13 -2.96
C PRO A 246 -10.08 3.91 -1.66
N VAL A 247 -9.94 4.96 -0.86
CA VAL A 247 -9.25 4.88 0.44
C VAL A 247 -10.06 4.03 1.43
N VAL A 248 -11.40 4.09 1.41
CA VAL A 248 -12.25 3.16 2.19
C VAL A 248 -12.08 1.72 1.74
N LYS A 249 -12.05 1.48 0.42
CA LYS A 249 -11.83 0.15 -0.15
C LYS A 249 -10.45 -0.44 0.19
N MET A 250 -9.46 0.40 0.48
CA MET A 250 -8.16 -0.02 1.03
C MET A 250 -8.22 -0.38 2.53
N GLY A 251 -9.39 -0.30 3.18
CA GLY A 251 -9.56 -0.61 4.61
C GLY A 251 -9.28 0.59 5.54
N GLU A 252 -9.43 1.82 5.02
CA GLU A 252 -9.07 3.04 5.71
C GLU A 252 -10.31 3.88 6.05
N LYS A 253 -10.26 4.70 7.11
CA LYS A 253 -11.44 5.45 7.59
C LYS A 253 -11.63 6.81 6.91
N ALA A 254 -11.46 6.92 5.59
CA ALA A 254 -11.60 8.21 4.89
C ALA A 254 -13.05 8.73 4.87
N VAL A 255 -14.03 7.83 4.88
CA VAL A 255 -15.45 8.16 5.04
C VAL A 255 -15.98 7.36 6.21
N GLU A 256 -16.58 8.04 7.18
CA GLU A 256 -17.16 7.44 8.38
C GLU A 256 -18.68 7.66 8.35
N ILE A 257 -19.46 6.67 8.78
CA ILE A 257 -20.93 6.73 8.75
C ILE A 257 -21.43 6.94 10.18
N GLU A 258 -22.19 8.01 10.40
CA GLU A 258 -22.78 8.35 11.68
C GLU A 258 -24.30 8.45 11.56
N LYS A 259 -25.00 7.40 12.01
CA LYS A 259 -26.46 7.29 11.97
C LYS A 259 -27.00 7.51 10.54
N THR A 260 -27.43 8.74 10.23
CA THR A 260 -28.06 9.13 8.97
C THR A 260 -27.15 9.94 8.06
N HIS A 261 -25.96 10.35 8.52
CA HIS A 261 -25.03 11.23 7.79
C HIS A 261 -23.68 10.54 7.57
N ALA A 262 -22.92 11.02 6.59
CA ALA A 262 -21.52 10.64 6.38
C ALA A 262 -20.61 11.77 6.84
N ASN A 263 -19.42 11.43 7.33
CA ASN A 263 -18.36 12.37 7.65
C ASN A 263 -17.09 12.01 6.86
N ILE A 264 -16.29 13.01 6.50
CA ILE A 264 -15.01 12.81 5.82
C ILE A 264 -13.87 13.00 6.82
N ASN A 265 -13.06 11.96 7.00
CA ASN A 265 -11.83 12.06 7.77
C ASN A 265 -10.71 12.56 6.86
N ASN A 266 -10.39 13.85 6.98
CA ASN A 266 -9.43 14.50 6.09
C ASN A 266 -7.98 14.04 6.29
N LEU A 267 -7.64 13.42 7.43
CA LEU A 267 -6.33 12.80 7.61
C LEU A 267 -6.12 11.63 6.65
N PHE A 268 -7.16 10.85 6.37
CA PHE A 268 -7.11 9.72 5.42
C PHE A 268 -7.54 10.10 4.00
N CYS A 269 -8.43 11.08 3.83
CA CYS A 269 -9.00 11.46 2.54
C CYS A 269 -7.93 11.71 1.47
N GLY A 270 -7.95 10.95 0.36
CA GLY A 270 -7.04 11.17 -0.77
C GLY A 270 -7.36 12.40 -1.61
N CYS A 271 -8.47 13.10 -1.32
CA CYS A 271 -8.93 14.28 -2.04
C CYS A 271 -9.08 14.05 -3.57
N CYS A 272 -9.61 12.89 -3.97
CA CYS A 272 -9.81 12.48 -5.37
C CYS A 272 -11.12 12.97 -6.01
N MET A 273 -11.95 13.70 -5.24
CA MET A 273 -13.24 14.28 -5.65
C MET A 273 -14.37 13.30 -6.02
N LYS A 274 -14.11 12.00 -6.22
CA LYS A 274 -15.13 10.98 -6.56
C LYS A 274 -16.40 11.02 -5.68
N CYS A 275 -16.26 11.29 -4.38
CA CYS A 275 -17.40 11.37 -3.47
C CYS A 275 -18.24 12.64 -3.66
N VAL A 276 -17.61 13.76 -4.06
CA VAL A 276 -18.28 15.01 -4.41
C VAL A 276 -19.13 14.79 -5.65
N ASP A 277 -18.53 14.19 -6.69
CA ASP A 277 -19.16 13.99 -7.99
C ASP A 277 -20.40 13.09 -7.93
N ILE A 278 -20.41 12.10 -7.03
CA ILE A 278 -21.51 11.13 -6.90
C ILE A 278 -22.59 11.54 -5.89
N CYS A 279 -22.40 12.63 -5.13
CA CYS A 279 -23.31 13.03 -4.06
C CYS A 279 -24.61 13.62 -4.65
N PRO A 280 -25.77 12.93 -4.53
CA PRO A 280 -27.00 13.42 -5.16
C PRO A 280 -27.60 14.65 -4.46
N PHE A 281 -27.16 14.93 -3.22
CA PHE A 281 -27.62 16.06 -2.43
C PHE A 281 -26.65 17.24 -2.46
N ASN A 282 -25.55 17.14 -3.22
CA ASN A 282 -24.50 18.16 -3.27
C ASN A 282 -24.00 18.56 -1.86
N ALA A 283 -24.00 17.61 -0.93
CA ALA A 283 -23.75 17.84 0.49
C ALA A 283 -22.25 17.75 0.86
N ILE A 284 -21.37 17.45 -0.10
CA ILE A 284 -19.92 17.39 0.14
C ILE A 284 -19.28 18.58 -0.56
N LYS A 285 -18.64 19.46 0.22
CA LYS A 285 -18.03 20.71 -0.26
C LYS A 285 -16.51 20.66 -0.09
N VAL A 286 -15.81 21.34 -0.99
CA VAL A 286 -14.35 21.48 -0.96
C VAL A 286 -14.02 22.81 -0.28
N LEU A 287 -13.13 22.77 0.71
CA LEU A 287 -12.55 23.96 1.34
C LEU A 287 -11.03 23.91 1.17
N ASN A 288 -10.45 25.02 0.72
CA ASN A 288 -9.01 25.19 0.60
C ASN A 288 -8.52 26.09 1.74
N TYR A 289 -7.63 25.56 2.57
CA TYR A 289 -6.95 26.29 3.64
C TYR A 289 -5.53 26.66 3.21
N LYS A 290 -5.16 27.90 3.48
CA LYS A 290 -3.78 28.39 3.47
C LYS A 290 -3.48 28.83 4.90
N ILE A 291 -2.47 28.22 5.53
CA ILE A 291 -1.93 28.65 6.84
C ILE A 291 -1.12 29.93 6.64
#